data_AF-A0A1Q6RB24-F1
#
_entry.id   AF-A0A1Q6RB24-F1
#
_cell.length_a   1.000
_cell.length_b   1.000
_cell.length_c   1.000
_cell.angle_alpha   90.00
_cell.angle_beta   90.00
_cell.angle_gamma   90.00
#
_symmetry.space_group_name_H-M   'P 1'
#
loop_
_entity.id
_entity.type
_entity.pdbx_description
1 polymer ?
#
loop_
_entity_poly.entity_id
_entity_poly.type
_entity_poly.pdbx_seq_one_letter_code
_entity_poly.pdbx_strand_id
1 'polypeptide(L)'
;MPNWAYNNNLFYSKNKDIICDLHDKLNRWSNMPKDKLSSNNWNGCSKWLGNILIQAELNEEKVIDGYYGKCRGEISEITSVSSSIIDGIEYYYFAVDTETAWCQMSKMWVSLFEHLYGNKANEIKYSWLSEEEGSTLYERHDPNKMFRLLGYSGNEKYLMESYISKNSKYANRIPYSSKMLIEEEALRIISTFLNKKIDKNNLDDSVDEINELLYSENEDAYLHIRKFEDVELLID
;
A
#
# COMPACT_ATOMS: atom_id res chain seq x y z
N MET A 1 8.25 -19.42 0.61
CA MET A 1 7.51 -18.82 -0.53
C MET A 1 8.19 -17.50 -0.86
N PRO A 2 8.18 -16.99 -2.10
CA PRO A 2 8.60 -15.61 -2.30
C PRO A 2 7.75 -14.73 -1.40
N ASN A 3 8.38 -13.82 -0.69
CA ASN A 3 7.71 -12.85 0.17
C ASN A 3 6.83 -11.98 -0.74
N TRP A 4 5.51 -12.04 -0.53
CA TRP A 4 4.55 -11.20 -1.25
C TRP A 4 4.23 -10.00 -0.38
N ALA A 5 4.36 -8.81 -0.94
CA ALA A 5 3.96 -7.57 -0.32
C ALA A 5 2.56 -7.18 -0.81
N TYR A 6 1.70 -6.80 0.12
CA TYR A 6 0.48 -6.09 -0.20
C TYR A 6 0.79 -4.60 -0.29
N ASN A 7 0.29 -3.94 -1.33
CA ASN A 7 0.56 -2.53 -1.56
C ASN A 7 -0.75 -1.78 -1.80
N ASN A 8 -0.90 -0.64 -1.14
CA ASN A 8 -1.95 0.32 -1.42
C ASN A 8 -1.35 1.49 -2.21
N ASN A 9 -1.68 1.58 -3.50
CA ASN A 9 -1.16 2.62 -4.40
C ASN A 9 -2.21 3.72 -4.58
N LEU A 10 -1.94 4.92 -4.09
CA LEU A 10 -2.82 6.07 -4.22
C LEU A 10 -2.40 6.93 -5.41
N PHE A 11 -3.30 7.07 -6.40
CA PHE A 11 -3.12 7.97 -7.54
C PHE A 11 -4.03 9.17 -7.41
N TYR A 12 -3.47 10.38 -7.54
CA TYR A 12 -4.21 11.61 -7.31
C TYR A 12 -3.75 12.76 -8.20
N SER A 13 -4.66 13.68 -8.53
CA SER A 13 -4.37 14.88 -9.29
C SER A 13 -5.39 15.98 -8.99
N LYS A 14 -5.05 17.23 -9.31
CA LYS A 14 -6.03 18.33 -9.39
C LYS A 14 -6.84 18.28 -10.68
N ASN A 15 -6.35 17.54 -11.67
CA ASN A 15 -7.02 17.35 -12.95
C ASN A 15 -7.96 16.14 -12.86
N LYS A 16 -9.27 16.37 -12.97
CA LYS A 16 -10.27 15.30 -12.91
C LYS A 16 -10.14 14.34 -14.09
N ASP A 17 -9.99 14.90 -15.29
CA ASP A 17 -10.08 14.13 -16.53
C ASP A 17 -8.94 13.11 -16.63
N ILE A 18 -7.73 13.46 -16.18
CA ILE A 18 -6.59 12.55 -16.20
C ILE A 18 -6.76 11.37 -15.22
N ILE A 19 -7.37 11.61 -14.05
CA ILE A 19 -7.62 10.57 -13.04
C ILE A 19 -8.75 9.66 -13.51
N CYS A 20 -9.85 10.21 -14.03
CA CYS A 20 -10.94 9.41 -14.59
C CYS A 20 -10.46 8.54 -15.77
N ASP A 21 -9.69 9.12 -16.70
CA ASP A 21 -9.15 8.40 -17.85
C ASP A 21 -8.18 7.28 -17.43
N LEU A 22 -7.27 7.55 -16.47
CA LEU A 22 -6.39 6.50 -15.92
C LEU A 22 -7.20 5.39 -15.24
N HIS A 23 -8.17 5.73 -14.41
CA HIS A 23 -9.02 4.78 -13.71
C HIS A 23 -9.80 3.89 -14.70
N ASP A 24 -10.39 4.47 -15.72
CA ASP A 24 -11.18 3.75 -16.72
C ASP A 24 -10.31 2.81 -17.55
N LYS A 25 -9.11 3.24 -17.92
CA LYS A 25 -8.10 2.41 -18.58
C LYS A 25 -7.70 1.22 -17.71
N LEU A 26 -7.32 1.46 -16.45
CA LEU A 26 -6.91 0.40 -15.53
C LEU A 26 -8.04 -0.61 -15.27
N ASN A 27 -9.28 -0.15 -15.06
CA ASN A 27 -10.43 -1.02 -14.91
C ASN A 27 -10.70 -1.85 -16.17
N ARG A 28 -10.63 -1.23 -17.35
CA ARG A 28 -10.82 -1.94 -18.60
C ARG A 28 -9.76 -3.03 -18.79
N TRP A 29 -8.50 -2.72 -18.48
CA TRP A 29 -7.39 -3.64 -18.69
C TRP A 29 -7.36 -4.78 -17.67
N SER A 30 -7.63 -4.48 -16.39
CA SER A 30 -7.65 -5.47 -15.32
C SER A 30 -8.82 -6.45 -15.43
N ASN A 31 -9.88 -6.09 -16.16
CA ASN A 31 -11.06 -6.92 -16.42
C ASN A 31 -11.11 -7.51 -17.84
N MET A 32 -10.01 -7.44 -18.60
CA MET A 32 -9.98 -7.97 -19.97
C MET A 32 -10.18 -9.51 -19.99
N PRO A 33 -11.08 -10.03 -20.83
CA PRO A 33 -11.26 -11.47 -20.98
C PRO A 33 -9.99 -12.19 -21.42
N LYS A 34 -9.74 -13.39 -20.87
CA LYS A 34 -8.50 -14.16 -21.07
C LYS A 34 -8.20 -14.46 -22.54
N ASP A 35 -9.21 -14.66 -23.37
CA ASP A 35 -9.11 -14.90 -24.81
C ASP A 35 -8.64 -13.69 -25.61
N LYS A 36 -8.71 -12.48 -25.03
CA LYS A 36 -8.23 -11.22 -25.63
C LYS A 36 -6.85 -10.80 -25.17
N LEU A 37 -6.30 -11.50 -24.18
CA LEU A 37 -4.96 -11.24 -23.67
C LEU A 37 -3.91 -11.87 -24.61
N SER A 38 -2.70 -11.30 -24.67
CA SER A 38 -1.60 -11.75 -25.54
C SER A 38 -1.27 -13.26 -25.42
N SER A 39 -0.72 -13.91 -26.45
CA SER A 39 -0.39 -15.35 -26.34
C SER A 39 0.70 -15.65 -25.30
N ASN A 40 1.52 -14.66 -24.93
CA ASN A 40 2.62 -14.79 -23.97
C ASN A 40 2.21 -14.45 -22.52
N ASN A 41 0.91 -14.39 -22.22
CA ASN A 41 0.41 -13.84 -20.96
C ASN A 41 1.08 -14.40 -19.71
N TRP A 42 1.60 -13.47 -18.93
CA TRP A 42 2.11 -13.73 -17.60
C TRP A 42 0.94 -14.15 -16.71
N ASN A 43 0.98 -15.40 -16.25
CA ASN A 43 -0.05 -16.09 -15.45
C ASN A 43 -1.46 -16.20 -16.07
N GLY A 44 -1.66 -15.79 -17.33
CA GLY A 44 -2.97 -15.83 -17.98
C GLY A 44 -4.08 -15.02 -17.28
N CYS A 45 -3.70 -14.02 -16.48
CA CYS A 45 -4.58 -13.19 -15.66
C CYS A 45 -4.51 -11.72 -16.12
N SER A 46 -5.65 -11.11 -16.45
CA SER A 46 -5.72 -9.71 -16.90
C SER A 46 -5.23 -8.72 -15.84
N LYS A 47 -5.34 -9.09 -14.56
CA LYS A 47 -4.90 -8.29 -13.41
C LYS A 47 -3.38 -8.31 -13.22
N TRP A 48 -2.64 -9.20 -13.88
CA TRP A 48 -1.20 -9.26 -13.76
C TRP A 48 -0.55 -7.97 -14.27
N LEU A 49 0.34 -7.37 -13.49
CA LEU A 49 0.89 -6.04 -13.76
C LEU A 49 1.65 -5.95 -15.10
N GLY A 50 2.37 -7.00 -15.48
CA GLY A 50 3.00 -7.07 -16.81
C GLY A 50 1.96 -7.03 -17.96
N ASN A 51 0.80 -7.66 -17.79
CA ASN A 51 -0.26 -7.62 -18.79
C ASN A 51 -0.91 -6.23 -18.87
N ILE A 52 -0.94 -5.46 -17.78
CA ILE A 52 -1.39 -4.06 -17.79
C ILE A 52 -0.49 -3.22 -18.71
N LEU A 53 0.84 -3.39 -18.61
CA LEU A 53 1.79 -2.68 -19.48
C LEU A 53 1.61 -3.06 -20.96
N ILE A 54 1.46 -4.35 -21.26
CA ILE A 54 1.24 -4.83 -22.64
C ILE A 54 -0.07 -4.28 -23.20
N GLN A 55 -1.15 -4.26 -22.41
CA GLN A 55 -2.45 -3.71 -22.82
C GLN A 55 -2.46 -2.17 -22.96
N ALA A 56 -1.51 -1.50 -22.32
CA ALA A 56 -1.22 -0.09 -22.53
C ALA A 56 -0.34 0.15 -23.77
N GLU A 57 -0.08 -0.87 -24.59
CA GLU A 57 0.71 -0.81 -25.84
C GLU A 57 2.21 -0.52 -25.62
N LEU A 58 2.73 -0.78 -24.43
CA LEU A 58 4.19 -0.79 -24.22
C LEU A 58 4.82 -2.00 -24.91
N ASN A 59 6.02 -1.81 -25.45
CA ASN A 59 6.77 -2.86 -26.15
C ASN A 59 6.97 -4.09 -25.25
N GLU A 60 6.43 -5.23 -25.68
CA GLU A 60 6.38 -6.48 -24.92
C GLU A 60 7.76 -7.01 -24.53
N GLU A 61 8.73 -7.02 -25.45
CA GLU A 61 10.11 -7.47 -25.17
C GLU A 61 10.73 -6.65 -24.03
N LYS A 62 10.54 -5.31 -24.06
CA LYS A 62 11.00 -4.42 -22.99
C LYS A 62 10.26 -4.62 -21.66
N VAL A 63 8.97 -4.99 -21.69
CA VAL A 63 8.24 -5.37 -20.47
C VAL A 63 8.85 -6.65 -19.88
N ILE A 64 9.16 -7.63 -20.73
CA ILE A 64 9.75 -8.90 -20.31
C ILE A 64 11.14 -8.71 -19.71
N ASP A 65 11.95 -7.86 -20.34
CA ASP A 65 13.30 -7.54 -19.89
C ASP A 65 13.32 -6.62 -18.64
N GLY A 66 12.16 -6.16 -18.17
CA GLY A 66 12.03 -5.30 -16.99
C GLY A 66 12.50 -3.86 -17.21
N TYR A 67 12.58 -3.39 -18.46
CA TYR A 67 13.00 -2.03 -18.80
C TYR A 67 12.11 -0.96 -18.15
N TYR A 68 10.80 -1.20 -18.14
CA TYR A 68 9.80 -0.33 -17.49
C TYR A 68 9.69 -0.57 -15.98
N GLY A 69 10.61 -1.34 -15.39
CA GLY A 69 10.57 -1.77 -14.00
C GLY A 69 10.01 -3.18 -13.81
N LYS A 70 10.22 -3.70 -12.61
CA LYS A 70 9.62 -4.97 -12.19
C LYS A 70 8.09 -4.83 -12.23
N CYS A 71 7.42 -5.92 -12.61
CA CYS A 71 5.96 -5.98 -12.67
C CYS A 71 5.44 -7.38 -12.31
N ARG A 72 6.13 -8.02 -11.34
CA ARG A 72 5.75 -9.34 -10.82
C ARG A 72 4.73 -9.17 -9.71
N GLY A 73 3.46 -9.20 -10.08
CA GLY A 73 2.35 -9.06 -9.16
C GLY A 73 1.04 -8.87 -9.91
N GLU A 74 -0.04 -8.70 -9.16
CA GLU A 74 -1.36 -8.47 -9.72
C GLU A 74 -2.14 -7.42 -8.95
N ILE A 75 -3.12 -6.82 -9.64
CA ILE A 75 -4.10 -5.92 -9.06
C ILE A 75 -5.16 -6.74 -8.33
N SER A 76 -5.24 -6.57 -7.01
CA SER A 76 -6.29 -7.18 -6.19
C SER A 76 -7.58 -6.38 -6.33
N GLU A 77 -7.50 -5.06 -6.18
CA GLU A 77 -8.66 -4.14 -6.19
C GLU A 77 -8.32 -2.78 -6.83
N ILE A 78 -9.33 -2.13 -7.41
CA ILE A 78 -9.29 -0.73 -7.85
C ILE A 78 -10.50 -0.04 -7.23
N THR A 79 -10.27 0.98 -6.42
CA THR A 79 -11.37 1.73 -5.80
C THR A 79 -12.00 2.72 -6.79
N SER A 80 -13.23 3.13 -6.51
CA SER A 80 -13.91 4.14 -7.33
C SER A 80 -13.24 5.51 -7.23
N VAL A 81 -13.23 6.25 -8.34
CA VAL A 81 -12.78 7.65 -8.34
C VAL A 81 -13.60 8.47 -7.35
N SER A 82 -12.89 9.16 -6.47
CA SER A 82 -13.43 10.06 -5.46
C SER A 82 -12.76 11.44 -5.56
N SER A 83 -13.32 12.41 -4.83
CA SER A 83 -12.76 13.75 -4.73
C SER A 83 -12.81 14.26 -3.30
N SER A 84 -11.78 14.98 -2.88
CA SER A 84 -11.72 15.59 -1.55
C SER A 84 -10.90 16.88 -1.58
N ILE A 85 -11.15 17.76 -0.61
CA ILE A 85 -10.43 19.02 -0.46
C ILE A 85 -9.40 18.86 0.64
N ILE A 86 -8.13 19.01 0.29
CA ILE A 86 -6.99 18.97 1.20
C ILE A 86 -6.28 20.32 1.15
N ASP A 87 -6.13 20.96 2.31
CA ASP A 87 -5.46 22.26 2.45
C ASP A 87 -6.01 23.33 1.48
N GLY A 88 -7.33 23.31 1.24
CA GLY A 88 -8.04 24.25 0.36
C GLY A 88 -7.96 23.92 -1.14
N ILE A 89 -7.39 22.77 -1.51
CA ILE A 89 -7.22 22.33 -2.89
C ILE A 89 -8.05 21.07 -3.12
N GLU A 90 -8.89 21.07 -4.16
CA GLU A 90 -9.61 19.88 -4.60
C GLU A 90 -8.66 18.92 -5.34
N TYR A 91 -8.71 17.65 -4.93
CA TYR A 91 -8.01 16.55 -5.58
C TYR A 91 -9.00 15.47 -5.98
N TYR A 92 -8.77 14.87 -7.14
CA TYR A 92 -9.42 13.67 -7.63
C TYR A 92 -8.46 12.50 -7.46
N TYR A 93 -8.96 11.36 -7.01
CA TYR A 93 -8.10 10.23 -6.66
C TYR A 93 -8.83 8.90 -6.69
N PHE A 94 -8.05 7.83 -6.74
CA PHE A 94 -8.47 6.47 -6.48
C PHE A 94 -7.25 5.67 -6.00
N ALA A 95 -7.50 4.49 -5.43
CA ALA A 95 -6.47 3.58 -4.96
C ALA A 95 -6.47 2.29 -5.78
N VAL A 96 -5.28 1.70 -5.93
CA VAL A 96 -5.07 0.40 -6.56
C VAL A 96 -4.31 -0.48 -5.57
N ASP A 97 -4.97 -1.54 -5.15
CA ASP A 97 -4.36 -2.54 -4.28
C ASP A 97 -3.67 -3.59 -5.13
N THR A 98 -2.43 -3.90 -4.79
CA THR A 98 -1.63 -4.89 -5.51
C THR A 98 -0.92 -5.85 -4.57
N GLU A 99 -0.91 -7.12 -4.94
CA GLU A 99 -0.01 -8.11 -4.36
C GLU A 99 1.18 -8.27 -5.29
N THR A 100 2.39 -8.05 -4.77
CA THR A 100 3.62 -8.04 -5.57
C THR A 100 4.70 -8.88 -4.92
N ALA A 101 5.58 -9.46 -5.74
CA ALA A 101 6.74 -10.17 -5.23
C ALA A 101 7.79 -9.16 -4.74
N TRP A 102 8.14 -9.25 -3.46
CA TRP A 102 9.26 -8.59 -2.76
C TRP A 102 9.18 -7.08 -2.56
N CYS A 103 8.56 -6.32 -3.46
CA CYS A 103 8.56 -4.87 -3.39
C CYS A 103 7.39 -4.24 -4.13
N GLN A 104 7.13 -2.98 -3.82
CA GLN A 104 6.39 -2.03 -4.64
C GLN A 104 6.94 -1.97 -6.08
N MET A 105 6.03 -1.70 -7.03
CA MET A 105 6.34 -1.66 -8.46
C MET A 105 6.36 -0.21 -8.97
N SER A 106 6.98 0.71 -8.20
CA SER A 106 6.90 2.16 -8.44
C SER A 106 7.39 2.59 -9.82
N LYS A 107 8.51 2.04 -10.30
CA LYS A 107 9.04 2.32 -11.65
C LYS A 107 8.06 1.93 -12.76
N MET A 108 7.30 0.85 -12.57
CA MET A 108 6.27 0.40 -13.51
C MET A 108 5.13 1.40 -13.62
N TRP A 109 4.64 1.92 -12.49
CA TRP A 109 3.60 2.94 -12.50
C TRP A 109 4.05 4.24 -13.18
N VAL A 110 5.26 4.72 -12.83
CA VAL A 110 5.83 5.92 -13.46
C VAL A 110 5.98 5.74 -14.98
N SER A 111 6.56 4.61 -15.41
CA SER A 111 6.72 4.29 -16.83
C SER A 111 5.38 4.23 -17.57
N LEU A 112 4.35 3.67 -16.94
CA LEU A 112 2.99 3.63 -17.49
C LEU A 112 2.42 5.04 -17.65
N PHE A 113 2.57 5.92 -16.65
CA PHE A 113 2.07 7.28 -16.72
C PHE A 113 2.78 8.08 -17.82
N GLU A 114 4.11 7.98 -17.89
CA GLU A 114 4.92 8.63 -18.94
C GLU A 114 4.50 8.17 -20.33
N HIS A 115 4.28 6.87 -20.51
CA HIS A 115 3.83 6.32 -21.79
C HIS A 115 2.45 6.88 -22.20
N LEU A 116 1.49 6.89 -21.29
CA LEU A 116 0.11 7.27 -21.59
C LEU A 116 -0.10 8.78 -21.75
N TYR A 117 0.64 9.59 -20.99
CA TYR A 117 0.36 11.01 -20.81
C TYR A 117 1.52 11.94 -21.20
N GLY A 118 2.72 11.39 -21.45
CA GLY A 118 3.90 12.16 -21.81
C GLY A 118 4.15 13.30 -20.83
N ASN A 119 4.16 14.54 -21.34
CA ASN A 119 4.38 15.74 -20.52
C ASN A 119 3.34 15.94 -19.41
N LYS A 120 2.14 15.35 -19.52
CA LYS A 120 1.08 15.43 -18.50
C LYS A 120 1.21 14.35 -17.41
N ALA A 121 2.13 13.39 -17.55
CA ALA A 121 2.32 12.33 -16.56
C ALA A 121 2.64 12.90 -15.16
N ASN A 122 3.35 14.02 -15.11
CA ASN A 122 3.68 14.73 -13.87
C ASN A 122 2.45 15.32 -13.13
N GLU A 123 1.29 15.41 -13.77
CA GLU A 123 0.02 15.81 -13.14
C GLU A 123 -0.54 14.68 -12.28
N ILE A 124 -0.18 13.42 -12.56
CA ILE A 124 -0.56 12.25 -11.75
C ILE A 124 0.48 12.12 -10.65
N LYS A 125 0.04 12.35 -9.41
CA LYS A 125 0.84 12.13 -8.22
C LYS A 125 0.55 10.75 -7.67
N TYR A 126 1.56 10.20 -7.02
CA TYR A 126 1.59 8.81 -6.60
C TYR A 126 2.16 8.74 -5.18
N SER A 127 1.38 8.17 -4.27
CA SER A 127 1.81 7.77 -2.94
C SER A 127 1.54 6.27 -2.78
N TRP A 128 2.31 5.57 -1.96
CA TRP A 128 2.09 4.14 -1.73
C TRP A 128 2.47 3.70 -0.31
N LEU A 129 1.85 2.60 0.10
CA LEU A 129 2.16 1.83 1.31
C LEU A 129 2.45 0.41 0.88
N SER A 130 3.49 -0.20 1.44
CA SER A 130 3.86 -1.60 1.18
C SER A 130 4.03 -2.33 2.51
N GLU A 131 3.30 -3.43 2.65
CA GLU A 131 3.23 -4.23 3.86
C GLU A 131 3.53 -5.70 3.49
N GLU A 132 4.48 -6.33 4.20
CA GLU A 132 4.73 -7.77 4.07
C GLU A 132 4.27 -8.48 5.35
N GLU A 133 3.14 -9.18 5.27
CA GLU A 133 2.54 -9.87 6.42
C GLU A 133 3.53 -10.85 7.07
N GLY A 134 3.74 -10.72 8.38
CA GLY A 134 4.65 -11.56 9.14
C GLY A 134 6.14 -11.20 9.02
N SER A 135 6.50 -10.21 8.20
CA SER A 135 7.87 -9.71 8.01
C SER A 135 8.05 -8.31 8.62
N THR A 136 9.23 -7.72 8.48
CA THR A 136 9.57 -6.37 8.97
C THR A 136 9.34 -5.24 7.98
N LEU A 137 8.80 -5.52 6.78
CA LEU A 137 8.67 -4.52 5.73
C LEU A 137 7.36 -3.74 5.87
N TYR A 138 7.48 -2.48 6.27
CA TYR A 138 6.40 -1.49 6.35
C TYR A 138 6.91 -0.17 5.80
N GLU A 139 6.98 -0.10 4.47
CA GLU A 139 7.49 1.07 3.76
C GLU A 139 6.34 1.97 3.33
N ARG A 140 6.60 3.28 3.34
CA ARG A 140 5.69 4.30 2.87
C ARG A 140 6.40 5.30 2.00
N HIS A 141 5.81 5.62 0.86
CA HIS A 141 6.11 6.83 0.13
C HIS A 141 4.89 7.76 0.15
N ASP A 142 4.88 8.74 1.04
CA ASP A 142 3.84 9.76 1.07
C ASP A 142 4.37 11.14 1.51
N PRO A 143 5.28 11.73 0.72
CA PRO A 143 6.02 12.94 1.12
C PRO A 143 5.09 14.14 1.40
N ASN A 144 3.88 14.15 0.84
CA ASN A 144 2.90 15.22 1.00
C ASN A 144 1.73 14.85 1.93
N LYS A 145 1.81 13.73 2.64
CA LYS A 145 0.76 13.26 3.56
C LYS A 145 -0.60 13.15 2.86
N MET A 146 -0.62 12.64 1.63
CA MET A 146 -1.80 12.56 0.77
C MET A 146 -2.64 11.33 1.03
N PHE A 147 -2.20 10.39 1.87
CA PHE A 147 -3.07 9.38 2.45
C PHE A 147 -4.26 9.96 3.22
N ARG A 148 -4.24 11.26 3.55
CA ARG A 148 -5.44 12.01 3.97
C ARG A 148 -6.63 11.88 3.01
N LEU A 149 -6.39 11.65 1.72
CA LEU A 149 -7.43 11.35 0.74
C LEU A 149 -8.14 10.02 1.02
N LEU A 150 -7.46 9.05 1.65
CA LEU A 150 -8.06 7.78 2.08
C LEU A 150 -8.65 7.84 3.49
N GLY A 151 -8.74 9.03 4.10
CA GLY A 151 -9.31 9.22 5.43
C GLY A 151 -8.31 9.12 6.59
N TYR A 152 -7.02 8.98 6.31
CA TYR A 152 -5.97 9.08 7.33
C TYR A 152 -5.76 10.53 7.78
N SER A 153 -5.11 10.72 8.92
CA SER A 153 -4.79 12.06 9.43
C SER A 153 -3.54 12.67 8.80
N GLY A 154 -2.65 11.85 8.22
CA GLY A 154 -1.34 12.26 7.74
C GLY A 154 -0.27 12.32 8.84
N ASN A 155 -0.59 11.83 10.04
CA ASN A 155 0.33 11.78 11.18
C ASN A 155 0.55 10.34 11.68
N GLU A 156 0.02 9.36 10.95
CA GLU A 156 0.25 7.96 11.21
C GLU A 156 1.75 7.66 11.10
N LYS A 157 2.29 7.02 12.12
CA LYS A 157 3.71 6.65 12.20
C LYS A 157 3.92 5.15 12.37
N TYR A 158 2.86 4.44 12.75
CA TYR A 158 2.92 3.04 13.08
C TYR A 158 1.84 2.26 12.35
N LEU A 159 2.13 1.03 11.97
CA LEU A 159 1.13 0.01 11.68
C LEU A 159 0.99 -0.89 12.89
N MET A 160 -0.25 -1.17 13.27
CA MET A 160 -0.58 -2.24 14.19
C MET A 160 -1.12 -3.42 13.41
N GLU A 161 -0.71 -4.62 13.76
CA GLU A 161 -1.32 -5.88 13.35
C GLU A 161 -1.69 -6.64 14.61
N SER A 162 -2.88 -7.21 14.67
CA SER A 162 -3.29 -7.93 15.87
C SER A 162 -4.28 -9.03 15.55
N TYR A 163 -4.06 -10.18 16.17
CA TYR A 163 -5.06 -11.22 16.31
C TYR A 163 -5.37 -11.36 17.79
N ILE A 164 -6.64 -11.37 18.16
CA ILE A 164 -7.02 -11.59 19.55
C ILE A 164 -8.17 -12.59 19.56
N SER A 165 -7.93 -13.77 20.12
CA SER A 165 -9.01 -14.72 20.35
C SER A 165 -10.06 -14.11 21.27
N LYS A 166 -11.33 -14.43 21.01
CA LYS A 166 -12.47 -13.99 21.84
C LYS A 166 -12.33 -14.38 23.31
N ASN A 167 -11.53 -15.41 23.60
CA ASN A 167 -11.27 -15.91 24.95
C ASN A 167 -10.04 -15.27 25.61
N SER A 168 -9.30 -14.43 24.89
CA SER A 168 -8.13 -13.73 25.42
C SER A 168 -8.54 -12.67 26.44
N LYS A 169 -7.73 -12.49 27.48
CA LYS A 169 -7.87 -11.39 28.45
C LYS A 169 -7.78 -10.00 27.80
N TYR A 170 -7.27 -9.93 26.56
CA TYR A 170 -7.10 -8.72 25.76
C TYR A 170 -8.25 -8.44 24.78
N ALA A 171 -9.23 -9.35 24.65
CA ALA A 171 -10.34 -9.28 23.68
C ALA A 171 -11.12 -7.95 23.71
N ASN A 172 -11.21 -7.29 24.86
CA ASN A 172 -11.94 -6.02 24.99
C ASN A 172 -11.01 -4.80 25.12
N ARG A 173 -9.71 -4.96 24.90
CA ARG A 173 -8.69 -3.94 25.20
C ARG A 173 -7.99 -3.39 23.97
N ILE A 174 -7.95 -4.15 22.87
CA ILE A 174 -7.23 -3.81 21.65
C ILE A 174 -8.14 -4.04 20.44
N PRO A 175 -8.02 -3.24 19.36
CA PRO A 175 -8.80 -3.43 18.13
C PRO A 175 -8.54 -4.81 17.47
N TYR A 176 -9.50 -5.28 16.67
CA TYR A 176 -9.50 -6.63 16.08
C TYR A 176 -8.93 -6.70 14.64
N SER A 177 -8.05 -5.79 14.25
CA SER A 177 -7.54 -5.76 12.88
C SER A 177 -6.29 -4.92 12.74
N SER A 178 -5.61 -5.10 11.60
CA SER A 178 -4.54 -4.19 11.21
C SER A 178 -5.06 -2.76 11.09
N LYS A 179 -4.28 -1.80 11.59
CA LYS A 179 -4.64 -0.38 11.60
C LYS A 179 -3.40 0.50 11.63
N MET A 180 -3.39 1.55 10.83
CA MET A 180 -2.42 2.62 10.98
C MET A 180 -2.74 3.48 12.21
N LEU A 181 -1.70 3.82 12.96
CA LEU A 181 -1.80 4.53 14.22
C LEU A 181 -0.99 5.82 14.17
N ILE A 182 -1.59 6.88 14.70
CA ILE A 182 -0.83 8.03 15.19
C ILE A 182 -0.16 7.66 16.52
N GLU A 183 0.83 8.45 16.90
CA GLU A 183 1.67 8.19 18.08
C GLU A 183 0.87 8.10 19.39
N GLU A 184 -0.14 8.95 19.57
CA GLU A 184 -1.01 8.94 20.75
C GLU A 184 -1.84 7.65 20.84
N GLU A 185 -2.27 7.12 19.70
CA GLU A 185 -3.02 5.85 19.65
C GLU A 185 -2.12 4.67 19.98
N ALA A 186 -0.90 4.65 19.42
CA ALA A 186 0.11 3.63 19.74
C ALA A 186 0.43 3.64 21.24
N LEU A 187 0.72 4.82 21.82
CA LEU A 187 0.98 4.96 23.27
C LEU A 187 -0.15 4.38 24.12
N ARG A 188 -1.41 4.69 23.78
CA ARG A 188 -2.57 4.20 24.51
C ARG A 188 -2.69 2.67 24.42
N ILE A 189 -2.52 2.11 23.25
CA ILE A 189 -2.63 0.66 23.00
C ILE A 189 -1.53 -0.08 23.75
N ILE A 190 -0.28 0.35 23.60
CA ILE A 190 0.90 -0.28 24.22
C ILE A 190 0.80 -0.19 25.74
N SER A 191 0.43 0.97 26.29
CA SER A 191 0.23 1.15 27.74
C SER A 191 -0.85 0.21 28.29
N THR A 192 -1.91 -0.02 27.51
CA THR A 192 -3.01 -0.91 27.88
C THR A 192 -2.59 -2.37 27.83
N PHE A 193 -1.82 -2.77 26.81
CA PHE A 193 -1.34 -4.14 26.65
C PHE A 193 -0.31 -4.52 27.73
N LEU A 194 0.69 -3.67 27.93
CA LEU A 194 1.73 -3.87 28.95
C LEU A 194 1.25 -3.55 30.38
N ASN A 195 0.03 -3.03 30.53
CA ASN A 195 -0.55 -2.61 31.81
C ASN A 195 0.40 -1.67 32.62
N LYS A 196 1.08 -0.76 31.92
CA LYS A 196 2.00 0.22 32.51
C LYS A 196 1.89 1.56 31.81
N LYS A 197 2.23 2.65 32.51
CA LYS A 197 2.29 3.97 31.90
C LYS A 197 3.58 4.10 31.11
N ILE A 198 3.47 4.47 29.83
CA ILE A 198 4.60 4.64 28.92
C ILE A 198 4.82 6.13 28.65
N ASP A 199 6.08 6.56 28.74
CA ASP A 199 6.48 7.90 28.30
C ASP A 199 6.65 7.90 26.79
N LYS A 200 6.26 8.99 26.13
CA LYS A 200 6.43 9.19 24.69
C LYS A 200 7.87 9.01 24.24
N ASN A 201 8.85 9.40 25.06
CA ASN A 201 10.27 9.24 24.75
C ASN A 201 10.73 7.78 24.73
N ASN A 202 9.97 6.88 25.35
CA ASN A 202 10.27 5.45 25.44
C ASN A 202 9.32 4.61 24.55
N LEU A 203 8.60 5.26 23.64
CA LEU A 203 7.60 4.59 22.81
C LEU A 203 8.24 3.54 21.91
N ASP A 204 9.33 3.89 21.22
CA ASP A 204 10.02 2.97 20.31
C ASP A 204 10.58 1.75 21.08
N ASP A 205 11.20 1.97 22.25
CA ASP A 205 11.63 0.86 23.13
C ASP A 205 10.46 -0.04 23.58
N SER A 206 9.29 0.57 23.85
CA SER A 206 8.10 -0.17 24.27
C SER A 206 7.43 -0.92 23.12
N VAL A 207 7.61 -0.44 21.88
CA VAL A 207 7.20 -1.15 20.67
C VAL A 207 8.03 -2.44 20.54
N ASP A 208 9.34 -2.36 20.74
CA ASP A 208 10.23 -3.52 20.73
C ASP A 208 9.85 -4.53 21.81
N GLU A 209 9.57 -4.08 23.04
CA GLU A 209 9.15 -4.94 24.15
C GLU A 209 7.86 -5.74 23.83
N ILE A 210 6.85 -5.10 23.23
CA ILE A 210 5.62 -5.81 22.83
C ILE A 210 5.92 -6.85 21.75
N ASN A 211 6.72 -6.49 20.76
CA ASN A 211 7.08 -7.40 19.68
C ASN A 211 7.88 -8.61 20.19
N GLU A 212 8.73 -8.44 21.21
CA GLU A 212 9.48 -9.53 21.86
C GLU A 212 8.62 -10.43 22.76
N LEU A 213 7.71 -9.85 23.57
CA LEU A 213 6.86 -10.58 24.51
C LEU A 213 6.08 -11.73 23.84
N LEU A 214 5.63 -11.51 22.60
CA LEU A 214 4.81 -12.46 21.85
C LEU A 214 5.57 -13.65 21.26
N TYR A 215 6.90 -13.54 21.09
CA TYR A 215 7.71 -14.72 20.74
C TYR A 215 7.87 -15.69 21.92
N SER A 216 7.49 -15.27 23.14
CA SER A 216 7.69 -16.04 24.37
C SER A 216 6.42 -16.65 24.97
N GLU A 217 5.23 -16.07 24.72
CA GLU A 217 3.94 -16.54 25.24
C GLU A 217 3.02 -17.00 24.09
N ASN A 218 2.86 -18.32 23.92
CA ASN A 218 1.84 -18.97 23.06
C ASN A 218 0.41 -18.74 23.62
N GLU A 219 0.01 -17.49 23.85
CA GLU A 219 -1.39 -17.14 24.10
C GLU A 219 -2.11 -17.01 22.75
N ASP A 220 -3.41 -17.33 22.68
CA ASP A 220 -4.26 -17.18 21.48
C ASP A 220 -4.48 -15.69 21.11
N ALA A 221 -3.45 -14.84 21.18
CA ALA A 221 -3.47 -13.44 20.79
C ALA A 221 -2.05 -12.96 20.44
N TYR A 222 -1.93 -12.12 19.41
CA TYR A 222 -0.73 -11.34 19.13
C TYR A 222 -1.09 -9.87 18.87
N LEU A 223 -0.12 -8.99 19.14
CA LEU A 223 -0.13 -7.57 18.84
C LEU A 223 1.26 -7.19 18.33
N HIS A 224 1.40 -6.93 17.05
CA HIS A 224 2.58 -6.28 16.50
C HIS A 224 2.30 -4.81 16.28
N ILE A 225 3.23 -3.96 16.69
CA ILE A 225 3.23 -2.55 16.33
C ILE A 225 4.58 -2.29 15.69
N ARG A 226 4.59 -1.64 14.52
CA ARG A 226 5.80 -1.40 13.75
C ARG A 226 5.77 0.01 13.22
N LYS A 227 6.91 0.66 13.24
CA LYS A 227 7.06 2.02 12.72
C LYS A 227 7.18 1.95 11.20
N PHE A 228 6.47 2.84 10.49
CA PHE A 228 6.67 2.97 9.05
C PHE A 228 8.07 3.52 8.75
N GLU A 229 8.70 2.95 7.74
CA GLU A 229 9.88 3.52 7.11
C GLU A 229 9.44 4.42 5.96
N ASP A 230 9.68 5.73 6.10
CA ASP A 230 9.42 6.68 5.02
C ASP A 230 10.56 6.60 3.99
N VAL A 231 10.22 6.19 2.78
CA VAL A 231 11.18 5.98 1.70
C VAL A 231 10.94 6.92 0.51
N GLU A 232 12.03 7.22 -0.19
CA GLU A 232 11.95 7.96 -1.45
C GLU A 232 11.39 7.08 -2.58
N LEU A 233 10.86 7.72 -3.62
CA LEU A 233 10.33 7.01 -4.77
C LEU A 233 11.49 6.40 -5.56
N LEU A 234 11.69 5.10 -5.41
CA LEU A 234 12.69 4.35 -6.17
C LEU A 234 12.19 4.11 -7.60
N ILE A 235 12.82 4.78 -8.57
CA ILE A 235 12.53 4.64 -10.00
C ILE A 235 13.69 4.04 -10.81
N ASP A 236 14.76 3.63 -10.13
CA ASP A 236 15.98 3.08 -10.74
C ASP A 236 15.90 1.57 -10.97
#